data_AF-A0A2P8HE31-F1
#
_entry.id   AF-A0A2P8HE31-F1
#
_cell.length_a   1.000
_cell.length_b   1.000
_cell.length_c   1.000
_cell.angle_alpha   90.00
_cell.angle_beta   90.00
_cell.angle_gamma   90.00
#
_symmetry.space_group_name_H-M   'P 1'
#
loop_
_entity.id
_entity.type
_entity.pdbx_description
1 polymer ?
#
loop_
_entity_poly.entity_id
_entity_poly.type
_entity_poly.pdbx_seq_one_letter_code
_entity_poly.pdbx_strand_id
1 'polypeptide(L)' 'MNSRRETDSERLLEEFRNKMMKAAAAHGFHHPEVIYYSQMVDLQHNNLLEEKKSDRKCPMFQADCMA' A
#
# COMPACT_ATOMS: atom_id res chain seq x y z
N MET A 1 21.31 -13.68 -0.56
CA MET A 1 20.04 -13.34 -1.24
C MET A 1 19.01 -13.05 -0.15
N ASN A 2 18.65 -11.78 0.06
CA ASN A 2 17.64 -11.45 1.08
C ASN A 2 16.26 -11.73 0.48
N SER A 3 15.75 -12.94 0.69
CA SER A 3 14.33 -13.25 0.50
C SER A 3 13.53 -12.48 1.54
N ARG A 4 13.10 -11.27 1.19
CA ARG A 4 12.15 -10.50 2.00
C ARG A 4 10.87 -11.31 2.10
N ARG A 5 10.45 -11.64 3.32
CA ARG A 5 9.13 -12.23 3.58
C ARG A 5 8.10 -11.16 3.21
N GLU A 6 7.33 -11.39 2.15
CA GLU A 6 6.15 -10.59 1.83
C GLU A 6 5.20 -10.58 3.01
N THR A 7 4.75 -9.39 3.39
CA THR A 7 3.73 -9.23 4.43
C THR A 7 2.35 -9.62 3.88
N ASP A 8 1.43 -10.02 4.74
CA ASP A 8 0.05 -10.31 4.33
C ASP A 8 -0.61 -9.08 3.68
N SER A 9 -0.27 -7.88 4.16
CA SER A 9 -0.72 -6.62 3.58
C SER A 9 -0.20 -6.39 2.15
N GLU A 10 1.04 -6.79 1.85
CA GLU A 10 1.63 -6.73 0.49
C GLU A 10 1.00 -7.76 -0.45
N ARG A 11 0.69 -8.97 0.05
CA ARG A 11 -0.04 -10.00 -0.72
C ARG A 11 -1.44 -9.54 -1.07
N LEU A 12 -2.17 -8.96 -0.11
CA LEU A 12 -3.53 -8.46 -0.33
C LEU A 12 -3.56 -7.33 -1.38
N LEU A 13 -2.55 -6.45 -1.36
CA LEU A 13 -2.40 -5.42 -2.39
C LEU A 13 -2.25 -6.04 -3.79
N GLU A 14 -1.42 -7.08 -3.91
CA GLU A 14 -1.19 -7.76 -5.17
C GLU A 14 -2.42 -8.53 -5.66
N GLU A 15 -3.23 -9.10 -4.76
CA GLU A 15 -4.52 -9.69 -5.13
C GLU A 15 -5.48 -8.67 -5.73
N PHE A 16 -5.60 -7.47 -5.14
CA PHE A 16 -6.45 -6.42 -5.70
C PHE A 16 -5.93 -5.91 -7.04
N ARG A 17 -4.61 -5.77 -7.21
CA ARG A 17 -4.00 -5.44 -8.52
C ARG A 17 -4.37 -6.47 -9.57
N ASN A 18 -4.25 -7.76 -9.26
CA ASN A 18 -4.61 -8.83 -10.17
C ASN A 18 -6.10 -8.83 -10.54
N LYS A 19 -6.99 -8.58 -9.58
CA LYS A 19 -8.43 -8.46 -9.84
C LYS A 19 -8.76 -7.25 -10.72
N MET A 20 -8.15 -6.10 -10.46
CA MET A 20 -8.30 -4.90 -11.28
C MET A 20 -7.86 -5.14 -12.73
N MET A 21 -6.69 -5.76 -12.93
CA MET A 21 -6.16 -6.04 -14.26
C MET A 21 -7.04 -7.04 -15.04
N LYS A 22 -7.57 -8.06 -14.36
CA LYS A 22 -8.52 -9.01 -14.97
C LYS A 22 -9.83 -8.33 -15.37
N ALA A 23 -10.40 -7.51 -14.49
CA ALA A 23 -11.60 -6.75 -14.79
C ALA A 23 -11.39 -5.75 -15.94
N ALA A 24 -10.23 -5.08 -15.99
CA ALA A 24 -9.89 -4.15 -17.06
C ALA A 24 -9.70 -4.88 -18.41
N ALA A 25 -9.07 -6.06 -18.40
CA ALA A 25 -8.93 -6.90 -19.59
C ALA A 25 -10.29 -7.40 -20.11
N ALA A 26 -11.23 -7.70 -19.22
CA ALA A 26 -12.56 -8.22 -19.59
C ALA A 26 -13.55 -7.13 -20.03
N HIS A 27 -13.54 -5.97 -19.37
CA HIS A 27 -14.61 -4.96 -19.47
C HIS A 27 -14.13 -3.56 -19.87
N GLY A 28 -12.81 -3.31 -19.86
CA GLY A 28 -12.21 -2.00 -20.08
C GLY A 28 -12.12 -1.16 -18.80
N PHE A 29 -11.30 -0.09 -18.86
CA PHE A 29 -10.92 0.69 -17.67
C PHE A 29 -12.07 1.46 -17.01
N HIS A 30 -13.11 1.81 -17.76
CA HIS A 30 -14.26 2.57 -17.23
C HIS A 30 -15.31 1.68 -16.56
N HIS A 31 -15.11 0.36 -16.54
CA HIS A 31 -16.06 -0.55 -15.92
C HIS A 31 -16.11 -0.32 -14.39
N PRO A 32 -17.30 -0.32 -13.75
CA PRO A 32 -17.43 -0.08 -12.31
C PRO A 32 -16.56 -1.00 -11.44
N GLU A 33 -16.35 -2.24 -11.89
CA GLU A 33 -15.50 -3.20 -11.17
C GLU A 33 -14.02 -2.80 -11.17
N VAL A 34 -13.52 -2.20 -12.25
CA VAL A 34 -12.15 -1.68 -12.30
C VAL A 34 -12.00 -0.50 -11.36
N ILE A 35 -12.99 0.40 -11.36
CA ILE A 35 -13.03 1.56 -10.46
C ILE A 35 -13.04 1.09 -9.00
N TYR A 36 -13.86 0.09 -8.68
CA TYR A 36 -13.91 -0.51 -7.35
C TYR A 36 -12.55 -1.08 -6.93
N TYR A 37 -11.92 -1.92 -7.76
CA TYR A 37 -10.62 -2.48 -7.40
C TYR A 37 -9.51 -1.42 -7.36
N SER A 38 -9.58 -0.37 -8.18
CA SER A 38 -8.67 0.77 -8.12
C SER A 38 -8.72 1.45 -6.75
N GLN A 39 -9.92 1.68 -6.22
CA GLN A 39 -10.09 2.26 -4.88
C GLN A 39 -9.54 1.35 -3.78
N MET A 40 -9.74 0.03 -3.90
CA MET A 40 -9.18 -0.94 -2.95
C MET A 40 -7.65 -1.01 -2.99
N VAL A 41 -7.05 -0.92 -4.18
CA VAL A 41 -5.60 -0.85 -4.37
C VAL A 41 -5.04 0.40 -3.69
N ASP A 42 -5.65 1.57 -3.92
CA ASP A 42 -5.20 2.83 -3.31
C ASP A 42 -5.31 2.81 -1.79
N LEU A 43 -6.45 2.33 -1.26
CA LEU A 43 -6.66 2.20 0.18
C LEU A 43 -5.59 1.31 0.82
N GLN A 44 -5.36 0.12 0.25
CA GLN A 44 -4.40 -0.82 0.80
C GLN A 44 -2.95 -0.31 0.67
N HIS A 45 -2.64 0.40 -0.41
CA HIS A 45 -1.35 1.03 -0.58
C HIS A 45 -1.10 2.13 0.47
N ASN A 46 -2.11 2.95 0.75
CA ASN A 46 -2.02 3.99 1.79
C ASN A 46 -1.83 3.38 3.19
N ASN A 47 -2.55 2.31 3.53
CA ASN A 47 -2.37 1.59 4.78
C ASN A 47 -0.92 1.08 4.95
N LEU A 48 -0.36 0.48 3.90
CA LEU A 48 1.04 0.02 3.88
C LEU A 48 2.05 1.16 4.07
N LEU A 49 1.76 2.34 3.52
CA LEU A 49 2.60 3.52 3.71
C LEU A 49 2.51 4.04 5.14
N GLU A 50 1.34 4.02 5.76
CA GLU A 50 1.14 4.41 7.17
C GLU A 50 1.86 3.45 8.12
N GLU A 51 1.72 2.13 7.93
CA GLU A 51 2.45 1.11 8.70
C GLU A 51 3.97 1.36 8.64
N LYS A 52 4.51 1.63 7.44
CA LYS A 52 5.93 1.94 7.23
C LYS A 52 6.37 3.30 7.79
N LYS A 53 5.45 4.25 8.00
CA LYS A 53 5.73 5.55 8.64
C LYS A 53 5.80 5.41 10.16
N SER A 54 4.97 4.57 10.78
CA SER A 54 5.03 4.28 12.22
C SER A 54 6.37 3.70 12.67
N ASP A 55 7.02 2.91 11.80
CA ASP A 55 8.38 2.41 12.05
C ASP A 55 9.46 3.51 11.95
N ARG A 56 9.13 4.64 11.32
CA ARG A 56 9.96 5.85 11.31
C ARG A 56 9.43 6.86 12.32
N LYS A 57 9.27 6.46 13.60
CA LYS A 57 9.44 7.44 14.67
C LYS A 57 10.90 7.88 14.64
N CYS A 58 11.18 8.90 13.85
CA CYS A 58 12.41 9.67 14.00
C CYS A 58 12.43 10.12 15.47
N PRO A 59 13.39 9.69 16.32
CA PRO A 59 13.56 10.33 17.60
C PRO A 59 13.94 11.77 17.27
N MET A 60 12.97 12.69 17.34
CA MET A 60 13.26 14.11 17.32
C MET A 60 14.19 14.36 18.50
N PHE A 61 15.47 14.47 18.18
CA PHE A 61 16.44 15.38 18.75
C PHE A 61 15.98 16.00 20.09
N GLN A 62 16.33 15.34 21.20
CA GLN A 62 16.55 16.07 22.45
C GLN A 62 17.77 16.97 22.20
N ALA A 63 17.56 18.15 21.63
CA ALA A 63 18.47 19.25 21.87
C ALA A 63 18.04 19.87 23.20
N ASP A 64 18.74 19.46 24.26
CA ASP A 64 18.91 20.27 25.44
C ASP A 64 19.47 21.63 24.99
N CYS A 65 18.60 22.63 24.87
CA CYS A 65 19.03 24.02 24.82
C CYS A 65 19.48 24.40 26.24
N MET A 66 20.75 24.12 26.56
CA MET A 66 21.48 24.92 27.55
C MET A 66 21.70 26.31 26.97
N ALA A 67 20.99 27.31 27.51
CA ALA A 67 21.39 28.71 27.56
C ALA A 67 20.53 29.44 28.60
#